data_AF-A0A4Z1ISQ1-F1
#
_entry.id   AF-A0A4Z1ISQ1-F1
#
_cell.length_a   1.000
_cell.length_b   1.000
_cell.length_c   1.000
_cell.angle_alpha   90.00
_cell.angle_beta   90.00
_cell.angle_gamma   90.00
#
_symmetry.space_group_name_H-M   'P 1'
#
loop_
_entity.id
_entity.type
_entity.pdbx_description
1 polymer ?
#
loop_
_entity_poly.entity_id
_entity_poly.type
_entity_poly.pdbx_seq_one_letter_code
_entity_poly.pdbx_strand_id
1 'polypeptide(L)'
;MTSLDQPPSEQQPEKKLWYRSSLFNAFVIGAVGFLAPGMWNAMASLGAGGAESPFLVNAANALVFGLMGIFCVLGGPIANRMGLKYTLTLGAVGYPVYSAGLYANNRYETVWLVLVGAVTCGISAGLFWASEGAVALGYPEPAKRGKYMNIWLWFRTGGPLIGGAIVLGLNHASNQKKKGKVGYAVYIIFITLQCLAAFIALALSPPDKAQRSDGSKIKIVHEKSFKAEIRALIKTCARRDILLLLLVFWAAYFNQYSGNYEVYYFGVRARALIGFVGNFANLFASQIMSTLLDYKKISVKQRLNIGFYYVIFWHIVAWIYAWVVNEKFGSEQPDLDWTDGEFTKGFFVILLWSFSQQSLQNWLYYFVSTKTDNISELSRFTGILRGQESFAQAVSFGINTRDWYRGRVPMAVNTILLVICLPTTYLALREHVPVETPKDYGSEPAKPSEPGLEPGYETTHSDDKQVLKLAVGQTVEAGM
;
A
#
# COMPACT_ATOMS: atom_id res chain seq x y z
N MET A 1 1.95 -39.23 47.46
CA MET A 1 1.86 -39.38 45.99
C MET A 1 2.52 -38.15 45.39
N THR A 2 3.68 -38.33 44.76
CA THR A 2 4.42 -37.27 44.06
C THR A 2 3.77 -37.00 42.71
N SER A 3 3.43 -35.75 42.42
CA SER A 3 3.05 -35.32 41.08
C SER A 3 4.28 -35.37 40.18
N LEU A 4 4.26 -36.21 39.15
CA LEU A 4 5.33 -36.28 38.15
C LEU A 4 5.35 -35.00 37.33
N ASP A 5 6.51 -34.36 37.25
CA ASP A 5 6.79 -33.32 36.26
C ASP A 5 6.52 -33.86 34.86
N GLN A 6 5.54 -33.27 34.16
CA GLN A 6 5.44 -33.46 32.72
C GLN A 6 6.54 -32.60 32.06
N PRO A 7 7.41 -33.17 31.22
CA PRO A 7 8.38 -32.38 30.49
C PRO A 7 7.66 -31.37 29.56
N PRO A 8 8.27 -30.21 29.27
CA PRO A 8 7.70 -29.26 28.31
C PRO A 8 7.47 -29.99 26.99
N SER A 9 6.25 -29.87 26.44
CA SER A 9 5.97 -30.53 25.17
C SER A 9 6.84 -29.90 24.08
N GLU A 10 7.79 -30.65 23.53
CA GLU A 10 8.46 -30.27 22.29
C GLU A 10 7.38 -29.97 21.25
N GLN A 11 7.28 -28.69 20.84
CA GLN A 11 6.37 -28.31 19.76
C GLN A 11 6.88 -28.98 18.48
N GLN A 12 6.26 -30.12 18.13
CA GLN A 12 6.59 -30.84 16.91
C GLN A 12 6.61 -29.85 15.73
N PRO A 13 7.70 -29.80 14.93
CA PRO A 13 7.83 -28.79 13.89
C PRO A 13 6.68 -28.91 12.89
N GLU A 14 5.79 -27.92 12.92
CA GLU A 14 4.57 -27.89 12.12
C GLU A 14 4.92 -28.13 10.64
N LYS A 15 4.35 -29.19 10.03
CA LYS A 15 4.73 -29.62 8.68
C LYS A 15 4.61 -28.44 7.72
N LYS A 16 5.73 -28.01 7.13
CA LYS A 16 5.78 -26.86 6.22
C LYS A 16 5.03 -27.19 4.92
N LEU A 17 3.86 -26.58 4.75
CA LEU A 17 2.99 -26.74 3.59
C LEU A 17 3.32 -25.66 2.56
N TRP A 18 3.71 -26.05 1.34
CA TRP A 18 4.12 -25.11 0.30
C TRP A 18 3.07 -24.01 0.03
N TYR A 19 1.80 -24.38 -0.07
CA TYR A 19 0.67 -23.46 -0.30
C TYR A 19 0.32 -22.57 0.92
N ARG A 20 0.95 -22.80 2.07
CA ARG A 20 0.88 -21.92 3.25
C ARG A 20 2.07 -20.97 3.36
N SER A 21 3.14 -21.18 2.60
CA SER A 21 4.35 -20.36 2.68
C SER A 21 4.10 -18.88 2.37
N SER A 22 4.85 -17.98 3.01
CA SER A 22 4.81 -16.54 2.66
C SER A 22 5.09 -16.31 1.17
N LEU A 23 5.94 -17.13 0.53
CA LEU A 23 6.23 -17.05 -0.90
C LEU A 23 5.01 -17.37 -1.76
N PHE A 24 4.32 -18.49 -1.51
CA PHE A 24 3.11 -18.84 -2.24
C PHE A 24 2.04 -17.73 -2.13
N ASN A 25 1.83 -17.20 -0.92
CA ASN A 25 0.88 -16.11 -0.71
C ASN A 25 1.30 -14.81 -1.45
N ALA A 26 2.60 -14.52 -1.54
CA ALA A 26 3.12 -13.41 -2.35
C ALA A 26 2.85 -13.60 -3.86
N PHE A 27 2.98 -14.82 -4.38
CA PHE A 27 2.59 -15.16 -5.75
C PHE A 27 1.07 -15.06 -5.97
N VAL A 28 0.24 -15.44 -4.99
CA VAL A 28 -1.22 -15.27 -5.07
C VAL A 28 -1.60 -13.79 -5.15
N ILE A 29 -1.16 -12.94 -4.21
CA ILE A 29 -1.47 -11.50 -4.28
C ILE A 29 -0.86 -10.84 -5.53
N GLY A 30 0.30 -11.32 -5.98
CA GLY A 30 0.94 -10.88 -7.22
C GLY A 30 0.07 -11.22 -8.44
N ALA A 31 -0.38 -12.45 -8.58
CA ALA A 31 -1.25 -12.87 -9.68
C ALA A 31 -2.59 -12.10 -9.70
N VAL A 32 -3.22 -11.87 -8.54
CA VAL A 32 -4.42 -11.02 -8.46
C VAL A 32 -4.08 -9.56 -8.82
N GLY A 33 -2.95 -9.03 -8.34
CA GLY A 33 -2.47 -7.68 -8.65
C GLY A 33 -2.12 -7.48 -10.13
N PHE A 34 -1.60 -8.50 -10.80
CA PHE A 34 -1.38 -8.50 -12.25
C PHE A 34 -2.72 -8.50 -12.99
N LEU A 35 -3.61 -9.46 -12.68
CA LEU A 35 -4.86 -9.67 -13.40
C LEU A 35 -5.89 -8.57 -13.19
N ALA A 36 -5.97 -7.95 -12.01
CA ALA A 36 -6.95 -6.92 -11.69
C ALA A 36 -6.40 -5.48 -11.94
N PRO A 37 -5.66 -4.84 -11.00
CA PRO A 37 -5.14 -3.48 -11.22
C PRO A 37 -4.06 -3.40 -12.31
N GLY A 38 -3.27 -4.45 -12.52
CA GLY A 38 -2.27 -4.48 -13.59
C GLY A 38 -2.90 -4.37 -14.98
N MET A 39 -3.98 -5.12 -15.23
CA MET A 39 -4.77 -5.01 -16.47
C MET A 39 -5.53 -3.69 -16.57
N TRP A 40 -6.03 -3.16 -15.46
CA TRP A 40 -6.64 -1.82 -15.42
C TRP A 40 -5.65 -0.73 -15.84
N ASN A 41 -4.42 -0.77 -15.34
CA ASN A 41 -3.35 0.13 -15.78
C ASN A 41 -3.02 -0.06 -17.27
N ALA A 42 -2.94 -1.31 -17.75
CA ALA A 42 -2.74 -1.61 -19.17
C ALA A 42 -3.83 -1.00 -20.07
N MET A 43 -5.09 -1.00 -19.62
CA MET A 43 -6.18 -0.29 -20.29
C MET A 43 -6.02 1.23 -20.25
N ALA A 44 -5.62 1.81 -19.12
CA ALA A 44 -5.36 3.25 -19.05
C ALA A 44 -4.29 3.70 -20.06
N SER A 45 -3.21 2.90 -20.22
CA SER A 45 -2.13 3.14 -21.19
C SER A 45 -2.55 3.06 -22.66
N LEU A 46 -3.68 2.43 -23.00
CA LEU A 46 -4.20 2.38 -24.38
C LEU A 46 -4.77 3.71 -24.89
N GLY A 47 -4.73 4.77 -24.08
CA GLY A 47 -5.20 6.11 -24.42
C GLY A 47 -6.70 6.24 -24.14
N ALA A 48 -7.04 6.95 -23.04
CA ALA A 48 -8.41 7.11 -22.56
C ALA A 48 -9.18 5.78 -22.45
N GLY A 49 -8.52 4.68 -22.08
CA GLY A 49 -9.16 3.36 -22.05
C GLY A 49 -9.79 2.94 -23.37
N GLY A 50 -9.32 3.47 -24.51
CA GLY A 50 -9.88 3.31 -25.86
C GLY A 50 -11.30 3.87 -26.09
N ALA A 51 -11.79 4.71 -25.17
CA ALA A 51 -13.06 5.43 -25.29
C ALA A 51 -12.92 6.75 -26.09
N GLU A 52 -14.05 7.26 -26.59
CA GLU A 52 -14.05 8.41 -27.51
C GLU A 52 -13.92 9.78 -26.82
N SER A 53 -14.27 9.88 -25.54
CA SER A 53 -14.19 11.12 -24.75
C SER A 53 -13.23 11.00 -23.57
N PRO A 54 -12.08 11.71 -23.60
CA PRO A 54 -11.16 11.80 -22.45
C PRO A 54 -11.81 12.35 -21.17
N PHE A 55 -12.85 13.19 -21.30
CA PHE A 55 -13.56 13.76 -20.16
C PHE A 55 -14.32 12.69 -19.36
N LEU A 56 -15.01 11.77 -20.04
CA LEU A 56 -15.72 10.66 -19.39
C LEU A 56 -14.76 9.78 -18.57
N VAL A 57 -13.57 9.51 -19.12
CA VAL A 57 -12.56 8.66 -18.49
C VAL A 57 -11.93 9.36 -17.29
N ASN A 58 -11.64 10.66 -17.38
CA ASN A 58 -11.13 11.44 -16.24
C ASN A 58 -12.17 11.54 -15.10
N ALA A 59 -13.46 11.74 -15.43
CA ALA A 59 -14.54 11.71 -14.46
C ALA A 59 -14.70 10.32 -13.80
N ALA A 60 -14.62 9.25 -14.59
CA ALA A 60 -14.64 7.88 -14.09
C ALA A 60 -13.44 7.58 -13.17
N ASN A 61 -12.23 8.02 -13.52
CA ASN A 61 -11.03 7.85 -12.70
C ASN A 61 -11.11 8.63 -11.38
N ALA A 62 -11.60 9.87 -11.40
CA ALA A 62 -11.84 10.64 -10.19
C ALA A 62 -12.84 9.93 -9.25
N LEU A 63 -13.89 9.32 -9.80
CA LEU A 63 -14.85 8.52 -9.05
C LEU A 63 -14.23 7.22 -8.49
N VAL A 64 -13.41 6.50 -9.27
CA VAL A 64 -12.63 5.34 -8.82
C VAL A 64 -11.74 5.72 -7.64
N PHE A 65 -10.92 6.76 -7.75
CA PHE A 65 -9.97 7.15 -6.71
C PHE A 65 -10.64 7.72 -5.46
N GLY A 66 -11.74 8.48 -5.60
CA GLY A 66 -12.52 8.97 -4.47
C GLY A 66 -13.13 7.83 -3.64
N LEU A 67 -13.75 6.85 -4.29
CA LEU A 67 -14.32 5.67 -3.63
C LEU A 67 -13.24 4.73 -3.10
N MET A 68 -12.16 4.51 -3.85
CA MET A 68 -10.99 3.75 -3.41
C MET A 68 -10.38 4.36 -2.15
N GLY A 69 -10.34 5.70 -2.03
CA GLY A 69 -9.89 6.40 -0.82
C GLY A 69 -10.70 5.99 0.41
N ILE A 70 -12.03 6.05 0.32
CA ILE A 70 -12.96 5.68 1.39
C ILE A 70 -12.80 4.20 1.76
N PHE A 71 -12.82 3.30 0.76
CA PHE A 71 -12.79 1.86 0.99
C PHE A 71 -11.39 1.32 1.35
N CYS A 72 -10.30 2.02 1.04
CA CYS A 72 -8.98 1.74 1.63
C CYS A 72 -8.98 2.03 3.14
N VAL A 73 -9.47 3.20 3.56
CA VAL A 73 -9.53 3.58 4.98
C VAL A 73 -10.41 2.60 5.78
N LEU A 74 -11.58 2.24 5.25
CA LEU A 74 -12.47 1.23 5.85
C LEU A 74 -11.99 -0.22 5.66
N GLY A 75 -11.01 -0.44 4.77
CA GLY A 75 -10.54 -1.74 4.36
C GLY A 75 -9.88 -2.53 5.49
N GLY A 76 -9.20 -1.86 6.43
CA GLY A 76 -8.64 -2.49 7.64
C GLY A 76 -9.74 -3.16 8.50
N PRO A 77 -10.74 -2.42 9.01
CA PRO A 77 -11.90 -3.00 9.70
C PRO A 77 -12.62 -4.11 8.93
N ILE A 78 -12.80 -3.97 7.62
CA ILE A 78 -13.46 -4.99 6.78
C ILE A 78 -12.58 -6.25 6.69
N ALA A 79 -11.29 -6.12 6.41
CA ALA A 79 -10.31 -7.20 6.38
C ALA A 79 -10.18 -7.93 7.72
N ASN A 80 -10.21 -7.20 8.83
CA ASN A 80 -10.09 -7.78 10.17
C ASN A 80 -11.35 -8.57 10.59
N ARG A 81 -12.50 -8.36 9.94
CA ARG A 81 -13.74 -9.10 10.24
C ARG A 81 -14.10 -10.17 9.23
N MET A 82 -13.94 -9.88 7.94
CA MET A 82 -14.25 -10.83 6.87
C MET A 82 -13.05 -11.74 6.54
N GLY A 83 -11.83 -11.32 6.89
CA GLY A 83 -10.58 -12.01 6.58
C GLY A 83 -9.98 -11.57 5.24
N LEU A 84 -8.65 -11.40 5.21
CA LEU A 84 -7.89 -10.91 4.04
C LEU A 84 -8.23 -11.67 2.73
N LYS A 85 -8.40 -13.00 2.78
CA LYS A 85 -8.80 -13.80 1.61
C LYS A 85 -10.06 -13.28 0.93
N TYR A 86 -11.14 -13.07 1.70
CA TYR A 86 -12.42 -12.65 1.15
C TYR A 86 -12.40 -11.16 0.78
N THR A 87 -11.64 -10.33 1.51
CA THR A 87 -11.45 -8.92 1.17
C THR A 87 -10.68 -8.74 -0.15
N LEU A 88 -9.64 -9.54 -0.38
CA LEU A 88 -8.94 -9.62 -1.66
C LEU A 88 -9.86 -10.13 -2.78
N THR A 89 -10.71 -11.12 -2.48
CA THR A 89 -11.67 -11.69 -3.44
C THR A 89 -12.68 -10.64 -3.90
N LEU A 90 -13.39 -9.98 -2.98
CA LEU A 90 -14.29 -8.86 -3.31
C LEU A 90 -13.53 -7.69 -3.97
N GLY A 91 -12.27 -7.51 -3.60
CA GLY A 91 -11.40 -6.50 -4.18
C GLY A 91 -11.06 -6.72 -5.66
N ALA A 92 -11.21 -7.93 -6.18
CA ALA A 92 -11.01 -8.23 -7.60
C ALA A 92 -12.28 -8.02 -8.46
N VAL A 93 -13.49 -8.11 -7.88
CA VAL A 93 -14.75 -8.26 -8.63
C VAL A 93 -15.15 -7.02 -9.46
N GLY A 94 -14.88 -5.80 -8.98
CA GLY A 94 -15.27 -4.56 -9.68
C GLY A 94 -14.45 -4.23 -10.92
N TYR A 95 -13.22 -4.75 -11.03
CA TYR A 95 -12.32 -4.51 -12.17
C TYR A 95 -12.91 -4.97 -13.52
N PRO A 96 -13.39 -6.21 -13.70
CA PRO A 96 -14.01 -6.63 -14.95
C PRO A 96 -15.32 -5.88 -15.27
N VAL A 97 -16.04 -5.35 -14.28
CA VAL A 97 -17.25 -4.54 -14.50
C VAL A 97 -16.90 -3.20 -15.14
N TYR A 98 -15.83 -2.54 -14.69
CA TYR A 98 -15.32 -1.33 -15.34
C TYR A 98 -14.89 -1.56 -16.79
N SER A 99 -14.16 -2.65 -17.03
CA SER A 99 -13.70 -3.04 -18.36
C SER A 99 -14.87 -3.40 -19.29
N ALA A 100 -15.93 -4.03 -18.76
CA ALA A 100 -17.18 -4.25 -19.48
C ALA A 100 -17.90 -2.94 -19.81
N GLY A 101 -17.84 -1.94 -18.94
CA GLY A 101 -18.29 -0.57 -19.22
C GLY A 101 -17.52 0.07 -20.37
N LEU A 102 -16.19 0.01 -20.35
CA LEU A 102 -15.35 0.52 -21.45
C LEU A 102 -15.61 -0.23 -22.77
N TYR A 103 -15.76 -1.55 -22.72
CA TYR A 103 -16.17 -2.36 -23.88
C TYR A 103 -17.51 -1.91 -24.46
N ALA A 104 -18.53 -1.76 -23.61
CA ALA A 104 -19.86 -1.34 -24.04
C ALA A 104 -19.86 0.10 -24.59
N ASN A 105 -19.01 0.98 -24.06
CA ASN A 105 -18.80 2.31 -24.61
C ASN A 105 -18.10 2.27 -25.98
N ASN A 106 -17.03 1.48 -26.12
CA ASN A 106 -16.29 1.33 -27.37
C ASN A 106 -17.14 0.70 -28.48
N ARG A 107 -18.00 -0.28 -28.15
CA ARG A 107 -18.79 -1.06 -29.11
C ARG A 107 -20.19 -0.52 -29.39
N TYR A 108 -20.83 0.13 -28.43
CA TYR A 108 -22.24 0.57 -28.45
C TYR A 108 -22.47 1.97 -27.87
N GLU A 109 -21.41 2.76 -27.66
CA GLU A 109 -21.46 4.15 -27.15
C GLU A 109 -22.14 4.31 -25.77
N THR A 110 -22.34 3.21 -25.04
CA THR A 110 -22.99 3.18 -23.73
C THR A 110 -22.15 3.93 -22.68
N VAL A 111 -22.67 5.01 -22.12
CA VAL A 111 -21.95 5.83 -21.11
C VAL A 111 -22.20 5.36 -19.67
N TRP A 112 -23.45 5.03 -19.32
CA TRP A 112 -23.84 4.78 -17.92
C TRP A 112 -23.08 3.60 -17.28
N LEU A 113 -22.77 2.55 -18.06
CA LEU A 113 -22.07 1.37 -17.57
C LEU A 113 -20.60 1.67 -17.24
N VAL A 114 -19.98 2.68 -17.87
CA VAL A 114 -18.63 3.17 -17.49
C VAL A 114 -18.65 3.75 -16.08
N LEU A 115 -19.70 4.50 -15.72
CA LEU A 115 -19.85 5.11 -14.39
C LEU A 115 -20.19 4.06 -13.32
N VAL A 116 -21.09 3.11 -13.60
CA VAL A 116 -21.38 1.97 -12.69
C VAL A 116 -20.14 1.09 -12.51
N GLY A 117 -19.41 0.86 -13.59
CA GLY A 117 -18.10 0.22 -13.58
C GLY A 117 -17.08 0.97 -12.71
N ALA A 118 -17.02 2.29 -12.81
CA ALA A 118 -16.12 3.12 -12.02
C ALA A 118 -16.45 3.06 -10.51
N VAL A 119 -17.75 3.06 -10.15
CA VAL A 119 -18.19 2.89 -8.76
C VAL A 119 -17.78 1.53 -8.21
N THR A 120 -18.13 0.46 -8.91
CA THR A 120 -17.84 -0.92 -8.49
C THR A 120 -16.33 -1.19 -8.43
N CYS A 121 -15.57 -0.70 -9.41
CA CYS A 121 -14.11 -0.76 -9.41
C CYS A 121 -13.47 0.06 -8.29
N GLY A 122 -13.96 1.26 -7.97
CA GLY A 122 -13.44 2.06 -6.85
C GLY A 122 -13.63 1.38 -5.49
N ILE A 123 -14.82 0.83 -5.24
CA ILE A 123 -15.13 0.05 -4.02
C ILE A 123 -14.22 -1.18 -3.94
N SER A 124 -14.14 -1.98 -5.01
CA SER A 124 -13.30 -3.17 -5.07
C SER A 124 -11.82 -2.84 -4.92
N ALA A 125 -11.29 -1.84 -5.63
CA ALA A 125 -9.91 -1.39 -5.49
C ALA A 125 -9.59 -1.06 -4.02
N GLY A 126 -10.46 -0.32 -3.33
CA GLY A 126 -10.28 0.00 -1.91
C GLY A 126 -10.07 -1.23 -1.02
N LEU A 127 -10.86 -2.29 -1.23
CA LEU A 127 -10.71 -3.57 -0.54
C LEU A 127 -9.46 -4.35 -0.98
N PHE A 128 -9.16 -4.37 -2.28
CA PHE A 128 -7.98 -5.02 -2.84
C PHE A 128 -6.71 -4.47 -2.19
N TRP A 129 -6.49 -3.15 -2.22
CA TRP A 129 -5.25 -2.55 -1.72
C TRP A 129 -5.09 -2.64 -0.20
N ALA A 130 -6.19 -2.56 0.55
CA ALA A 130 -6.16 -2.76 2.00
C ALA A 130 -5.74 -4.18 2.36
N SER A 131 -6.27 -5.19 1.65
CA SER A 131 -5.90 -6.59 1.88
C SER A 131 -4.50 -6.90 1.37
N GLU A 132 -4.17 -6.49 0.15
CA GLU A 132 -2.88 -6.69 -0.49
C GLU A 132 -1.76 -6.13 0.39
N GLY A 133 -1.82 -4.85 0.76
CA GLY A 133 -0.77 -4.22 1.56
C GLY A 133 -0.56 -4.86 2.93
N ALA A 134 -1.64 -5.38 3.56
CA ALA A 134 -1.54 -6.12 4.81
C ALA A 134 -0.86 -7.49 4.64
N VAL A 135 -1.13 -8.20 3.53
CA VAL A 135 -0.45 -9.46 3.21
C VAL A 135 1.02 -9.21 2.85
N ALA A 136 1.29 -8.30 1.92
CA ALA A 136 2.63 -8.00 1.40
C ALA A 136 3.61 -7.56 2.48
N LEU A 137 3.13 -6.88 3.53
CA LEU A 137 3.97 -6.40 4.64
C LEU A 137 3.91 -7.29 5.90
N GLY A 138 2.80 -8.00 6.13
CA GLY A 138 2.56 -8.79 7.34
C GLY A 138 2.96 -10.27 7.24
N TYR A 139 2.88 -10.88 6.05
CA TYR A 139 3.20 -12.30 5.85
C TYR A 139 4.70 -12.59 5.77
N PRO A 140 5.56 -11.73 5.17
CA PRO A 140 7.00 -11.95 5.18
C PRO A 140 7.60 -11.87 6.59
N GLU A 141 8.78 -12.45 6.75
CA GLU A 141 9.60 -12.20 7.94
C GLU A 141 10.08 -10.73 7.96
N PRO A 142 10.24 -10.08 9.13
CA PRO A 142 10.69 -8.69 9.22
C PRO A 142 11.99 -8.39 8.45
N ALA A 143 12.90 -9.37 8.38
CA ALA A 143 14.18 -9.28 7.68
C ALA A 143 14.14 -9.56 6.17
N LYS A 144 12.94 -9.70 5.57
CA LYS A 144 12.74 -9.91 4.13
C LYS A 144 11.61 -9.04 3.52
N ARG A 145 11.06 -8.08 4.28
CA ARG A 145 9.89 -7.30 3.85
C ARG A 145 10.17 -6.57 2.53
N GLY A 146 11.34 -5.96 2.36
CA GLY A 146 11.74 -5.28 1.12
C GLY A 146 11.77 -6.22 -0.09
N LYS A 147 12.34 -7.41 0.05
CA LYS A 147 12.38 -8.44 -1.00
C LYS A 147 10.98 -8.84 -1.45
N TYR A 148 10.06 -9.03 -0.49
CA TYR A 148 8.69 -9.43 -0.79
C TYR A 148 7.87 -8.29 -1.43
N MET A 149 8.02 -7.05 -0.95
CA MET A 149 7.47 -5.87 -1.62
C MET A 149 7.94 -5.77 -3.08
N ASN A 150 9.21 -6.10 -3.35
CA ASN A 150 9.76 -6.05 -4.70
C ASN A 150 9.20 -7.16 -5.60
N ILE A 151 9.08 -8.41 -5.11
CA ILE A 151 8.39 -9.51 -5.84
C ILE A 151 6.97 -9.08 -6.23
N TRP A 152 6.24 -8.48 -5.29
CA TRP A 152 4.91 -7.96 -5.55
C TRP A 152 4.89 -6.85 -6.61
N LEU A 153 5.82 -5.90 -6.57
CA LEU A 153 5.90 -4.84 -7.58
C LEU A 153 6.11 -5.42 -8.98
N TRP A 154 6.97 -6.42 -9.14
CA TRP A 154 7.15 -7.10 -10.44
C TRP A 154 5.84 -7.62 -11.02
N PHE A 155 5.01 -8.28 -10.20
CA PHE A 155 3.69 -8.73 -10.62
C PHE A 155 2.76 -7.57 -10.98
N ARG A 156 2.66 -6.54 -10.12
CA ARG A 156 1.83 -5.36 -10.34
C ARG A 156 2.19 -4.63 -11.64
N THR A 157 3.49 -4.44 -11.87
CA THR A 157 4.05 -3.71 -13.02
C THR A 157 4.10 -4.55 -14.29
N GLY A 158 3.99 -5.88 -14.20
CA GLY A 158 3.86 -6.77 -15.35
C GLY A 158 2.66 -6.45 -16.25
N GLY A 159 1.52 -6.04 -15.67
CA GLY A 159 0.35 -5.60 -16.44
C GLY A 159 0.63 -4.36 -17.29
N PRO A 160 1.05 -3.22 -16.69
CA PRO A 160 1.55 -2.04 -17.39
C PRO A 160 2.62 -2.33 -18.45
N LEU A 161 3.57 -3.23 -18.17
CA LEU A 161 4.62 -3.61 -19.14
C LEU A 161 4.04 -4.27 -20.38
N ILE A 162 3.11 -5.21 -20.23
CA ILE A 162 2.44 -5.88 -21.36
C ILE A 162 1.54 -4.89 -22.10
N GLY A 163 0.78 -4.05 -21.38
CA GLY A 163 -0.03 -2.99 -21.98
C GLY A 163 0.81 -2.03 -22.81
N GLY A 164 1.88 -1.48 -22.23
CA GLY A 164 2.83 -0.60 -22.91
C GLY A 164 3.50 -1.25 -24.12
N ALA A 165 3.88 -2.53 -24.03
CA ALA A 165 4.44 -3.27 -25.17
C ALA A 165 3.43 -3.42 -26.33
N ILE A 166 2.16 -3.70 -26.03
CA ILE A 166 1.09 -3.77 -27.03
C ILE A 166 0.85 -2.39 -27.66
N VAL A 167 0.73 -1.34 -26.85
CA VAL A 167 0.56 0.05 -27.32
C VAL A 167 1.72 0.46 -28.23
N LEU A 168 2.96 0.18 -27.82
CA LEU A 168 4.18 0.46 -28.58
C LEU A 168 4.19 -0.30 -29.91
N GLY A 169 3.89 -1.60 -29.91
CA GLY A 169 3.83 -2.42 -31.14
C GLY A 169 2.78 -1.93 -32.13
N LEU A 170 1.58 -1.55 -31.65
CA LEU A 170 0.49 -1.04 -32.49
C LEU A 170 0.77 0.35 -33.06
N ASN A 171 1.45 1.23 -32.30
CA ASN A 171 1.70 2.62 -32.70
C ASN A 171 3.09 2.84 -33.32
N HIS A 172 3.90 1.79 -33.51
CA HIS A 172 5.29 1.92 -33.93
C HIS A 172 5.50 2.50 -35.34
N ALA A 173 4.61 2.17 -36.29
CA ALA A 173 4.79 2.49 -37.70
C ALA A 173 4.68 4.00 -38.01
N SER A 174 5.55 4.50 -38.87
CA SER A 174 5.66 5.93 -39.22
C SER A 174 4.43 6.53 -39.93
N ASN A 175 3.53 5.69 -40.43
CA ASN A 175 2.27 6.08 -41.07
C ASN A 175 1.05 6.09 -40.11
N GLN A 176 1.18 5.61 -38.87
CA GLN A 176 0.13 5.62 -37.84
C GLN A 176 -0.04 7.03 -37.20
N LYS A 177 -0.21 8.07 -38.03
CA LYS A 177 -0.33 9.48 -37.60
C LYS A 177 -1.75 9.89 -37.18
N LYS A 178 -2.75 9.00 -37.21
CA LYS A 178 -4.14 9.30 -36.82
C LYS A 178 -4.60 8.43 -35.66
N LYS A 179 -5.36 9.04 -34.74
CA LYS A 179 -6.01 8.37 -33.60
C LYS A 179 -6.90 7.22 -34.09
N GLY A 180 -6.55 5.98 -33.75
CA GLY A 180 -7.43 4.82 -33.89
C GLY A 180 -8.06 4.43 -32.55
N LYS A 181 -9.34 4.03 -32.55
CA LYS A 181 -9.92 3.34 -31.39
C LYS A 181 -9.31 1.95 -31.28
N VAL A 182 -8.98 1.49 -30.08
CA VAL A 182 -8.55 0.10 -29.87
C VAL A 182 -9.74 -0.82 -30.16
N GLY A 183 -9.48 -1.92 -30.88
CA GLY A 183 -10.51 -2.87 -31.26
C GLY A 183 -11.16 -3.54 -30.05
N TYR A 184 -12.49 -3.66 -30.08
CA TYR A 184 -13.30 -4.16 -28.96
C TYR A 184 -12.84 -5.53 -28.40
N ALA A 185 -12.19 -6.36 -29.22
CA ALA A 185 -11.65 -7.66 -28.82
C ALA A 185 -10.58 -7.57 -27.70
N VAL A 186 -9.84 -6.47 -27.60
CA VAL A 186 -8.82 -6.26 -26.56
C VAL A 186 -9.46 -6.18 -25.17
N TYR A 187 -10.62 -5.53 -25.04
CA TYR A 187 -11.36 -5.49 -23.78
C TYR A 187 -11.90 -6.86 -23.39
N ILE A 188 -12.35 -7.68 -24.35
CA ILE A 188 -12.84 -9.03 -24.07
C ILE A 188 -11.73 -9.86 -23.40
N ILE A 189 -10.50 -9.80 -23.94
CA ILE A 189 -9.32 -10.45 -23.35
C ILE A 189 -9.07 -9.94 -21.91
N PHE A 190 -9.11 -8.63 -21.69
CA PHE A 190 -8.90 -8.06 -20.36
C PHE A 190 -10.01 -8.43 -19.36
N ILE A 191 -11.28 -8.41 -19.77
CA ILE A 191 -12.43 -8.83 -18.94
C ILE A 191 -12.26 -10.30 -18.55
N THR A 192 -11.98 -11.19 -19.50
CA THR A 192 -11.78 -12.63 -19.22
C THR A 192 -10.66 -12.86 -18.22
N LEU A 193 -9.51 -12.19 -18.38
CA LEU A 193 -8.37 -12.32 -17.48
C LEU A 193 -8.65 -11.72 -16.09
N GLN A 194 -9.37 -10.59 -16.02
CA GLN A 194 -9.81 -9.99 -14.77
C GLN A 194 -10.81 -10.86 -14.00
N CYS A 195 -11.73 -11.56 -14.68
CA CYS A 195 -12.64 -12.51 -14.04
C CYS A 195 -11.92 -13.66 -13.32
N LEU A 196 -10.73 -14.06 -13.78
CA LEU A 196 -9.91 -15.09 -13.11
C LEU A 196 -9.31 -14.62 -11.77
N ALA A 197 -9.14 -13.30 -11.58
CA ALA A 197 -8.47 -12.74 -10.40
C ALA A 197 -9.21 -13.08 -9.09
N ALA A 198 -10.54 -13.08 -9.09
CA ALA A 198 -11.35 -13.43 -7.91
C ALA A 198 -11.17 -14.91 -7.51
N PHE A 199 -11.08 -15.83 -8.47
CA PHE A 199 -10.84 -17.25 -8.18
C PHE A 199 -9.44 -17.49 -7.62
N ILE A 200 -8.43 -16.79 -8.13
CA ILE A 200 -7.06 -16.88 -7.62
C ILE A 200 -6.96 -16.28 -6.20
N ALA A 201 -7.68 -15.21 -5.90
CA ALA A 201 -7.74 -14.64 -4.55
C ALA A 201 -8.23 -15.65 -3.49
N LEU A 202 -9.09 -16.61 -3.86
CA LEU A 202 -9.54 -17.67 -2.95
C LEU A 202 -8.44 -18.65 -2.54
N ALA A 203 -7.31 -18.71 -3.25
CA ALA A 203 -6.14 -19.50 -2.88
C ALA A 203 -5.31 -18.85 -1.75
N LEU A 204 -5.57 -17.58 -1.40
CA LEU A 204 -4.85 -16.91 -0.31
C LEU A 204 -5.06 -17.63 1.02
N SER A 205 -3.96 -17.90 1.72
CA SER A 205 -4.02 -18.45 3.07
C SER A 205 -4.48 -17.40 4.07
N PRO A 206 -5.42 -17.72 4.98
CA PRO A 206 -5.69 -16.92 6.17
C PRO A 206 -4.41 -16.68 7.00
N PRO A 207 -4.27 -15.55 7.71
CA PRO A 207 -3.05 -15.22 8.47
C PRO A 207 -2.67 -16.27 9.52
N ASP A 208 -3.66 -16.90 10.15
CA ASP A 208 -3.51 -17.96 11.15
C ASP A 208 -2.91 -19.26 10.58
N LYS A 209 -2.99 -19.45 9.26
CA LYS A 209 -2.49 -20.64 8.55
C LYS A 209 -1.27 -20.33 7.69
N ALA A 210 -0.81 -19.08 7.65
CA ALA A 210 0.34 -18.70 6.86
C ALA A 210 1.64 -19.04 7.61
N GLN A 211 2.53 -19.78 6.95
CA GLN A 211 3.76 -20.30 7.54
C GLN A 211 4.96 -19.53 7.01
N ARG A 212 5.69 -18.84 7.89
CA ARG A 212 6.96 -18.20 7.55
C ARG A 212 8.09 -19.23 7.48
N SER A 213 9.13 -18.92 6.70
CA SER A 213 10.25 -19.85 6.50
C SER A 213 11.11 -20.02 7.76
N ASP A 214 11.16 -19.00 8.62
CA ASP A 214 11.82 -19.03 9.94
C ASP A 214 10.99 -19.73 11.04
N GLY A 215 9.76 -20.16 10.73
CA GLY A 215 8.85 -20.79 11.69
C GLY A 215 8.07 -19.81 12.57
N SER A 216 8.31 -18.50 12.46
CA SER A 216 7.58 -17.51 13.24
C SER A 216 6.11 -17.40 12.80
N LYS A 217 5.21 -17.17 13.76
CA LYS A 217 3.78 -17.01 13.48
C LYS A 217 3.43 -15.54 13.21
N ILE A 218 2.42 -15.31 12.38
CA ILE A 218 1.85 -13.98 12.19
C ILE A 218 1.04 -13.65 13.45
N LYS A 219 1.35 -12.53 14.10
CA LYS A 219 0.61 -12.06 15.27
C LYS A 219 -0.69 -11.40 14.81
N ILE A 220 -1.81 -11.86 15.38
CA ILE A 220 -3.15 -11.45 15.00
C ILE A 220 -3.90 -11.08 16.28
N VAL A 221 -4.20 -9.79 16.46
CA VAL A 221 -5.01 -9.29 17.59
C VAL A 221 -6.17 -8.48 17.02
N HIS A 222 -7.35 -9.11 16.98
CA HIS A 222 -8.60 -8.56 16.46
C HIS A 222 -9.37 -7.77 17.52
N GLU A 223 -10.14 -6.78 17.10
CA GLU A 223 -11.11 -6.10 17.98
C GLU A 223 -12.40 -6.92 18.16
N LYS A 224 -12.98 -6.87 19.36
CA LYS A 224 -14.12 -7.74 19.77
C LYS A 224 -15.41 -7.53 18.95
N SER A 225 -15.65 -6.36 18.37
CA SER A 225 -16.80 -6.09 17.48
C SER A 225 -16.39 -5.24 16.26
N PHE A 226 -17.22 -5.21 15.20
CA PHE A 226 -16.97 -4.31 14.06
C PHE A 226 -17.01 -2.84 14.48
N LYS A 227 -17.89 -2.48 15.43
CA LYS A 227 -17.92 -1.15 16.07
C LYS A 227 -16.62 -0.84 16.81
N ALA A 228 -15.96 -1.84 17.39
CA ALA A 228 -14.63 -1.69 17.99
C ALA A 228 -13.53 -1.56 16.94
N GLU A 229 -13.56 -2.31 15.83
CA GLU A 229 -12.65 -2.09 14.68
C GLU A 229 -12.75 -0.66 14.12
N ILE A 230 -13.97 -0.13 13.91
CA ILE A 230 -14.18 1.24 13.46
C ILE A 230 -13.66 2.26 14.49
N ARG A 231 -13.88 2.03 15.78
CA ARG A 231 -13.32 2.88 16.85
C ARG A 231 -11.79 2.82 16.89
N ALA A 232 -11.20 1.64 16.68
CA ALA A 232 -9.75 1.47 16.59
C ALA A 232 -9.18 2.19 15.35
N LEU A 233 -9.86 2.12 14.20
CA LEU A 233 -9.52 2.90 13.01
C LEU A 233 -9.56 4.41 13.28
N ILE A 234 -10.63 4.95 13.88
CA ILE A 234 -10.72 6.38 14.22
C ILE A 234 -9.58 6.81 15.16
N LYS A 235 -9.28 6.00 16.19
CA LYS A 235 -8.10 6.21 17.05
C LYS A 235 -6.80 6.18 16.25
N THR A 236 -6.68 5.26 15.29
CA THR A 236 -5.49 5.11 14.42
C THR A 236 -5.28 6.34 13.55
N CYS A 237 -6.34 6.87 12.92
CA CYS A 237 -6.29 8.12 12.16
C CYS A 237 -5.88 9.33 13.03
N ALA A 238 -6.29 9.35 14.31
CA ALA A 238 -5.96 10.41 15.25
C ALA A 238 -4.59 10.22 15.96
N ARG A 239 -3.83 9.15 15.68
CA ARG A 239 -2.49 8.97 16.25
C ARG A 239 -1.53 10.04 15.71
N ARG A 240 -0.79 10.69 16.61
CA ARG A 240 0.26 11.68 16.27
C ARG A 240 1.22 11.19 15.18
N ASP A 241 1.68 9.95 15.27
CA ASP A 241 2.65 9.39 14.32
C ASP A 241 2.07 9.09 12.92
N ILE A 242 0.74 9.04 12.80
CA ILE A 242 0.01 8.94 11.52
C ILE A 242 -0.33 10.34 11.00
N LEU A 243 -0.76 11.26 11.87
CA LEU A 243 -1.02 12.66 11.51
C LEU A 243 0.23 13.37 10.95
N LEU A 244 1.40 13.12 11.54
CA LEU A 244 2.68 13.66 11.03
C LEU A 244 3.05 13.12 9.63
N LEU A 245 2.54 11.95 9.24
CA LEU A 245 2.75 11.35 7.92
C LEU A 245 1.69 11.75 6.88
N LEU A 246 0.60 12.39 7.30
CA LEU A 246 -0.52 12.72 6.42
C LEU A 246 -0.08 13.51 5.18
N LEU A 247 0.81 14.50 5.37
CA LEU A 247 1.31 15.35 4.28
C LEU A 247 2.15 14.56 3.25
N VAL A 248 2.95 13.59 3.68
CA VAL A 248 3.77 12.79 2.77
C VAL A 248 2.96 11.69 2.06
N PHE A 249 1.92 11.15 2.70
CA PHE A 249 0.94 10.29 2.00
C PHE A 249 0.25 11.05 0.86
N TRP A 250 -0.05 12.34 1.06
CA TRP A 250 -0.56 13.18 -0.03
C TRP A 250 0.51 13.46 -1.09
N ALA A 251 1.70 13.91 -0.68
CA ALA A 251 2.80 14.25 -1.59
C ALA A 251 3.18 13.10 -2.54
N ALA A 252 3.19 11.86 -2.04
CA ALA A 252 3.63 10.68 -2.80
C ALA A 252 2.90 10.47 -4.13
N TYR A 253 1.58 10.74 -4.18
CA TYR A 253 0.78 10.55 -5.39
C TYR A 253 0.08 11.82 -5.89
N PHE A 254 0.43 13.01 -5.38
CA PHE A 254 -0.12 14.27 -5.90
C PHE A 254 0.37 14.63 -7.32
N ASN A 255 1.35 13.91 -7.90
CA ASN A 255 1.86 14.24 -9.24
C ASN A 255 1.04 13.66 -10.41
N GLN A 256 -0.22 14.06 -10.58
CA GLN A 256 -1.01 13.67 -11.77
C GLN A 256 -0.77 14.58 -12.98
N TYR A 257 0.10 15.59 -12.85
CA TYR A 257 0.55 16.43 -13.96
C TYR A 257 1.40 15.67 -14.98
N SER A 258 2.06 14.58 -14.59
CA SER A 258 2.90 13.77 -15.50
C SER A 258 2.18 13.33 -16.78
N GLY A 259 0.92 12.91 -16.67
CA GLY A 259 0.09 12.56 -17.83
C GLY A 259 -0.22 13.76 -18.75
N ASN A 260 -0.40 14.94 -18.18
CA ASN A 260 -0.58 16.18 -18.96
C ASN A 260 0.75 16.61 -19.62
N TYR A 261 1.87 16.51 -18.91
CA TYR A 261 3.22 16.76 -19.44
C TYR A 261 3.52 15.86 -20.65
N GLU A 262 3.18 14.58 -20.58
CA GLU A 262 3.25 13.67 -21.72
C GLU A 262 2.40 14.18 -22.90
N VAL A 263 1.14 14.53 -22.66
CA VAL A 263 0.21 14.97 -23.73
C VAL A 263 0.60 16.33 -24.33
N TYR A 264 1.19 17.24 -23.55
CA TYR A 264 1.58 18.57 -24.00
C TYR A 264 2.85 18.58 -24.86
N TYR A 265 3.77 17.64 -24.65
CA TYR A 265 5.12 17.73 -25.25
C TYR A 265 5.52 16.53 -26.12
N PHE A 266 4.68 15.50 -26.25
CA PHE A 266 5.04 14.27 -26.95
C PHE A 266 3.94 13.70 -27.86
N GLY A 267 4.38 13.33 -29.05
CA GLY A 267 3.60 12.61 -30.04
C GLY A 267 3.20 11.21 -29.56
N VAL A 268 2.26 10.59 -30.28
CA VAL A 268 1.69 9.28 -29.91
C VAL A 268 2.77 8.20 -29.77
N ARG A 269 3.75 8.18 -30.69
CA ARG A 269 4.87 7.23 -30.71
C ARG A 269 5.73 7.39 -29.45
N ALA A 270 6.19 8.61 -29.19
CA ALA A 270 6.94 8.94 -27.99
C ALA A 270 6.21 8.53 -26.70
N ARG A 271 4.91 8.87 -26.54
CA ARG A 271 4.12 8.45 -25.36
C ARG A 271 3.97 6.93 -25.23
N ALA A 272 3.83 6.20 -26.33
CA ALA A 272 3.80 4.75 -26.31
C ALA A 272 5.13 4.15 -25.77
N LEU A 273 6.27 4.72 -26.18
CA LEU A 273 7.58 4.34 -25.66
C LEU A 273 7.77 4.72 -24.20
N ILE A 274 7.35 5.93 -23.79
CA ILE A 274 7.37 6.40 -22.40
C ILE A 274 6.57 5.46 -21.49
N GLY A 275 5.34 5.13 -21.88
CA GLY A 275 4.45 4.22 -21.14
C GLY A 275 5.00 2.80 -21.00
N PHE A 276 5.80 2.31 -21.97
CA PHE A 276 6.52 1.04 -21.83
C PHE A 276 7.74 1.17 -20.92
N VAL A 277 8.66 2.09 -21.22
CA VAL A 277 9.98 2.16 -20.58
C VAL A 277 9.92 2.73 -19.15
N GLY A 278 8.99 3.63 -18.86
CA GLY A 278 8.81 4.21 -17.52
C GLY A 278 8.55 3.18 -16.42
N ASN A 279 7.98 2.04 -16.76
CA ASN A 279 7.79 0.92 -15.83
C ASN A 279 9.12 0.33 -15.32
N PHE A 280 10.20 0.38 -16.10
CA PHE A 280 11.52 -0.08 -15.66
C PHE A 280 12.15 0.87 -14.64
N ALA A 281 11.89 2.18 -14.70
CA ALA A 281 12.33 3.13 -13.67
C ALA A 281 11.69 2.82 -12.31
N ASN A 282 10.41 2.46 -12.28
CA ASN A 282 9.72 2.00 -11.07
C ASN A 282 10.37 0.73 -10.50
N LEU A 283 10.61 -0.28 -11.35
CA LEU A 283 11.22 -1.55 -10.93
C LEU A 283 12.65 -1.35 -10.40
N PHE A 284 13.44 -0.48 -11.04
CA PHE A 284 14.80 -0.18 -10.63
C PHE A 284 14.86 0.59 -9.30
N ALA A 285 14.01 1.62 -9.13
CA ALA A 285 13.85 2.35 -7.87
C ALA A 285 13.49 1.42 -6.71
N SER A 286 12.51 0.54 -6.93
CA SER A 286 12.09 -0.45 -5.94
C SER A 286 13.19 -1.44 -5.60
N GLN A 287 13.91 -1.96 -6.59
CA GLN A 287 15.00 -2.89 -6.36
C GLN A 287 16.08 -2.27 -5.47
N ILE A 288 16.49 -1.02 -5.75
CA ILE A 288 17.50 -0.31 -4.93
C ILE A 288 16.98 -0.09 -3.52
N MET A 289 15.79 0.52 -3.38
CA MET A 289 15.22 0.87 -2.07
C MET A 289 14.94 -0.37 -1.21
N SER A 290 14.36 -1.43 -1.77
CA SER A 290 14.14 -2.69 -1.05
C SER A 290 15.43 -3.38 -0.64
N THR A 291 16.49 -3.29 -1.45
CA THR A 291 17.81 -3.86 -1.09
C THR A 291 18.44 -3.10 0.08
N LEU A 292 18.33 -1.77 0.09
CA LEU A 292 18.76 -0.91 1.21
C LEU A 292 17.98 -1.24 2.50
N LEU A 293 16.66 -1.38 2.40
CA LEU A 293 15.78 -1.58 3.55
C LEU A 293 15.88 -2.99 4.17
N ASP A 294 16.24 -4.03 3.40
CA ASP A 294 16.53 -5.37 3.93
C ASP A 294 18.01 -5.58 4.30
N TYR A 295 18.88 -4.56 4.22
CA TYR A 295 20.31 -4.70 4.46
C TYR A 295 20.68 -4.99 5.92
N LYS A 296 20.93 -6.27 6.21
CA LYS A 296 21.07 -6.84 7.56
C LYS A 296 22.24 -6.31 8.41
N LYS A 297 23.26 -5.68 7.81
CA LYS A 297 24.43 -5.17 8.56
C LYS A 297 24.18 -3.81 9.24
N ILE A 298 23.01 -3.20 9.02
CA ILE A 298 22.64 -1.89 9.56
C ILE A 298 21.32 -2.04 10.34
N SER A 299 21.12 -1.28 11.43
CA SER A 299 19.86 -1.33 12.20
C SER A 299 18.65 -0.87 11.38
N VAL A 300 17.43 -1.29 11.73
CA VAL A 300 16.21 -0.88 11.00
C VAL A 300 16.06 0.65 11.02
N LYS A 301 16.31 1.27 12.18
CA LYS A 301 16.28 2.73 12.37
C LYS A 301 17.28 3.45 11.45
N GLN A 302 18.52 2.98 11.34
CA GLN A 302 19.52 3.60 10.46
C GLN A 302 19.16 3.42 8.98
N ARG A 303 18.68 2.24 8.56
CA ARG A 303 18.20 2.00 7.18
C ARG A 303 17.07 2.95 6.80
N LEU A 304 16.11 3.17 7.70
CA LEU A 304 15.04 4.15 7.50
C LEU A 304 15.56 5.58 7.34
N ASN A 305 16.57 6.00 8.12
CA ASN A 305 17.18 7.32 7.98
C ASN A 305 17.94 7.47 6.64
N ILE A 306 18.77 6.50 6.26
CA ILE A 306 19.47 6.52 4.96
C ILE A 306 18.47 6.56 3.80
N GLY A 307 17.42 5.73 3.87
CA GLY A 307 16.33 5.72 2.88
C GLY A 307 15.59 7.05 2.78
N PHE A 308 15.36 7.75 3.90
CA PHE A 308 14.71 9.06 3.90
C PHE A 308 15.55 10.12 3.17
N TYR A 309 16.84 10.23 3.47
CA TYR A 309 17.74 11.16 2.77
C TYR A 309 17.94 10.79 1.29
N TYR A 310 17.99 9.50 0.96
CA TYR A 310 18.00 9.01 -0.42
C TYR A 310 16.74 9.45 -1.19
N VAL A 311 15.56 9.32 -0.58
CA VAL A 311 14.28 9.75 -1.17
C VAL A 311 14.26 11.27 -1.39
N ILE A 312 14.73 12.06 -0.41
CA ILE A 312 14.86 13.52 -0.55
C ILE A 312 15.77 13.88 -1.71
N PHE A 313 16.97 13.28 -1.79
CA PHE A 313 17.93 13.53 -2.86
C PHE A 313 17.31 13.31 -4.25
N TRP A 314 16.67 12.15 -4.47
CA TRP A 314 16.06 11.86 -5.77
C TRP A 314 14.84 12.72 -6.10
N HIS A 315 14.08 13.20 -5.10
CA HIS A 315 13.02 14.19 -5.35
C HIS A 315 13.61 15.55 -5.72
N ILE A 316 14.67 16.02 -5.05
CA ILE A 316 15.33 17.28 -5.40
C ILE A 316 15.86 17.21 -6.84
N VAL A 317 16.56 16.13 -7.20
CA VAL A 317 17.06 15.91 -8.57
C VAL A 317 15.92 15.89 -9.59
N ALA A 318 14.89 15.06 -9.37
CA ALA A 318 13.76 14.92 -10.28
C ALA A 318 13.00 16.23 -10.48
N TRP A 319 12.71 16.96 -9.41
CA TRP A 319 11.88 18.16 -9.46
C TRP A 319 12.64 19.39 -9.97
N ILE A 320 13.91 19.58 -9.63
CA ILE A 320 14.72 20.65 -10.25
C ILE A 320 14.85 20.41 -11.75
N TYR A 321 15.16 19.17 -12.17
CA TYR A 321 15.24 18.82 -13.59
C TYR A 321 13.90 19.06 -14.31
N ALA A 322 12.79 18.61 -13.70
CA ALA A 322 11.45 18.83 -14.23
C ALA A 322 11.11 20.31 -14.43
N TRP A 323 11.41 21.17 -13.45
CA TRP A 323 11.16 22.61 -13.56
C TRP A 323 11.96 23.25 -14.69
N VAL A 324 13.24 22.92 -14.82
CA VAL A 324 14.12 23.44 -15.89
C VAL A 324 13.62 23.03 -17.28
N VAL A 325 13.30 21.74 -17.47
CA VAL A 325 12.83 21.24 -18.77
C VAL A 325 11.42 21.74 -19.08
N ASN A 326 10.51 21.79 -18.11
CA ASN A 326 9.15 22.27 -18.30
C ASN A 326 9.09 23.77 -18.64
N GLU A 327 10.00 24.59 -18.12
CA GLU A 327 10.07 26.01 -18.48
C GLU A 327 10.55 26.21 -19.92
N LYS A 328 11.52 25.40 -20.38
CA LYS A 328 11.96 25.37 -21.78
C LYS A 328 10.82 24.92 -22.69
N PHE A 329 10.26 23.74 -22.44
CA PHE A 329 9.22 23.14 -23.29
C PHE A 329 7.91 23.93 -23.26
N GLY A 330 7.56 24.56 -22.14
CA GLY A 330 6.41 25.46 -22.07
C GLY A 330 6.58 26.76 -22.89
N SER A 331 7.81 27.09 -23.28
CA SER A 331 8.14 28.21 -24.16
C SER A 331 8.24 27.79 -25.63
N GLU A 332 8.83 26.63 -25.91
CA GLU A 332 9.02 26.10 -27.27
C GLU A 332 7.77 25.37 -27.82
N GLN A 333 6.92 24.85 -26.93
CA GLN A 333 5.76 23.99 -27.23
C GLN A 333 6.02 22.87 -28.29
N PRO A 334 7.05 22.02 -28.08
CA PRO A 334 7.39 20.97 -29.03
C PRO A 334 6.38 19.81 -28.99
N ASP A 335 6.16 19.14 -30.13
CA ASP A 335 5.43 17.85 -30.23
C ASP A 335 6.44 16.76 -30.59
N LEU A 336 7.12 16.20 -29.59
CA LEU A 336 8.31 15.36 -29.77
C LEU A 336 7.95 13.92 -30.19
N ASP A 337 8.56 13.45 -31.27
CA ASP A 337 8.68 12.03 -31.60
C ASP A 337 9.92 11.42 -30.91
N TRP A 338 9.98 10.09 -30.77
CA TRP A 338 11.16 9.44 -30.17
C TRP A 338 12.43 9.57 -31.01
N THR A 339 12.34 9.99 -32.28
CA THR A 339 13.50 10.28 -33.14
C THR A 339 14.10 11.67 -32.93
N ASP A 340 13.41 12.57 -32.22
CA ASP A 340 13.85 13.96 -32.07
C ASP A 340 14.94 14.10 -30.98
N GLY A 341 15.96 14.92 -31.24
CA GLY A 341 17.10 15.07 -30.32
C GLY A 341 16.73 15.56 -28.91
N GLU A 342 15.63 16.32 -28.77
CA GLU A 342 15.13 16.79 -27.47
C GLU A 342 14.21 15.78 -26.75
N PHE A 343 13.78 14.68 -27.41
CA PHE A 343 12.94 13.64 -26.79
C PHE A 343 13.52 13.13 -25.48
N THR A 344 14.80 12.75 -25.50
CA THR A 344 15.52 12.21 -24.34
C THR A 344 15.45 13.16 -23.14
N LYS A 345 15.52 14.48 -23.37
CA LYS A 345 15.51 15.49 -22.31
C LYS A 345 14.16 15.51 -21.57
N GLY A 346 13.05 15.53 -22.29
CA GLY A 346 11.74 15.44 -21.68
C GLY A 346 11.46 14.04 -21.10
N PHE A 347 11.90 12.99 -21.78
CA PHE A 347 11.70 11.61 -21.33
C PHE A 347 12.31 11.35 -19.95
N PHE A 348 13.50 11.89 -19.69
CA PHE A 348 14.13 11.80 -18.37
C PHE A 348 13.33 12.51 -17.25
N VAL A 349 12.48 13.50 -17.55
CA VAL A 349 11.56 14.09 -16.56
C VAL A 349 10.58 13.03 -16.03
N ILE A 350 9.94 12.29 -16.94
CA ILE A 350 9.02 11.21 -16.56
C ILE A 350 9.76 10.08 -15.83
N LEU A 351 10.91 9.64 -16.34
CA LEU A 351 11.71 8.59 -15.68
C LEU A 351 12.11 8.98 -14.25
N LEU A 352 12.59 10.21 -14.04
CA LEU A 352 13.03 10.69 -12.73
C LEU A 352 11.86 10.86 -11.76
N TRP A 353 10.69 11.35 -12.22
CA TRP A 353 9.48 11.40 -11.40
C TRP A 353 8.99 10.00 -11.00
N SER A 354 8.93 9.04 -11.93
CA SER A 354 8.58 7.65 -11.62
C SER A 354 9.57 7.03 -10.62
N PHE A 355 10.87 7.23 -10.85
CA PHE A 355 11.93 6.73 -9.97
C PHE A 355 11.86 7.31 -8.56
N SER A 356 11.66 8.63 -8.43
CA SER A 356 11.55 9.29 -7.12
C SER A 356 10.29 8.84 -6.39
N GLN A 357 9.14 8.85 -7.06
CA GLN A 357 7.86 8.41 -6.50
C GLN A 357 7.93 6.96 -5.98
N GLN A 358 8.41 6.02 -6.79
CA GLN A 358 8.47 4.62 -6.38
C GLN A 358 9.51 4.37 -5.26
N SER A 359 10.57 5.18 -5.20
CA SER A 359 11.52 5.18 -4.06
C SER A 359 10.85 5.62 -2.76
N LEU A 360 10.08 6.73 -2.78
CA LEU A 360 9.29 7.18 -1.64
C LEU A 360 8.24 6.13 -1.25
N GLN A 361 7.60 5.50 -2.22
CA GLN A 361 6.56 4.49 -1.96
C GLN A 361 7.09 3.28 -1.20
N ASN A 362 8.24 2.72 -1.63
CA ASN A 362 8.87 1.60 -0.94
C ASN A 362 9.30 2.02 0.48
N TRP A 363 9.83 3.23 0.64
CA TRP A 363 10.22 3.75 1.95
C TRP A 363 9.02 3.92 2.89
N LEU A 364 7.91 4.51 2.43
CA LEU A 364 6.70 4.71 3.23
C LEU A 364 6.06 3.39 3.68
N TYR A 365 5.85 2.45 2.76
CA TYR A 365 5.29 1.14 3.11
C TYR A 365 6.18 0.38 4.09
N TYR A 366 7.50 0.39 3.91
CA TYR A 366 8.41 -0.24 4.85
C TYR A 366 8.39 0.46 6.21
N PHE A 367 8.42 1.80 6.24
CA PHE A 367 8.35 2.59 7.48
C PHE A 367 7.07 2.24 8.27
N VAL A 368 5.91 2.26 7.62
CA VAL A 368 4.63 1.85 8.21
C VAL A 368 4.66 0.39 8.68
N SER A 369 5.27 -0.54 7.93
CA SER A 369 5.39 -1.94 8.36
C SER A 369 6.20 -2.13 9.65
N THR A 370 7.05 -1.17 10.01
CA THR A 370 7.85 -1.22 11.25
C THR A 370 7.12 -0.61 12.47
N LYS A 371 5.89 -0.12 12.32
CA LYS A 371 5.07 0.46 13.40
C LYS A 371 4.31 -0.55 14.27
N THR A 372 4.15 -1.79 13.79
CA THR A 372 3.43 -2.83 14.51
C THR A 372 3.85 -4.21 14.04
N ASP A 373 3.74 -5.20 14.92
CA ASP A 373 3.86 -6.62 14.61
C ASP A 373 2.48 -7.29 14.43
N ASN A 374 1.39 -6.62 14.80
CA ASN A 374 0.02 -7.10 14.66
C ASN A 374 -0.53 -6.83 13.25
N ILE A 375 -0.87 -7.88 12.50
CA ILE A 375 -1.41 -7.74 11.14
C ILE A 375 -2.74 -6.98 11.08
N SER A 376 -3.55 -7.03 12.15
CA SER A 376 -4.82 -6.30 12.22
C SER A 376 -4.68 -4.81 12.50
N GLU A 377 -3.56 -4.37 13.05
CA GLU A 377 -3.23 -2.94 13.11
C GLU A 377 -2.55 -2.49 11.81
N LEU A 378 -1.69 -3.34 11.25
CA LEU A 378 -1.02 -3.10 9.96
C LEU A 378 -2.04 -2.86 8.84
N SER A 379 -3.12 -3.63 8.76
CA SER A 379 -4.20 -3.45 7.78
C SER A 379 -4.91 -2.09 7.90
N ARG A 380 -4.98 -1.52 9.12
CA ARG A 380 -5.51 -0.16 9.34
C ARG A 380 -4.49 0.89 8.87
N PHE A 381 -3.20 0.71 9.15
CA PHE A 381 -2.19 1.65 8.68
C PHE A 381 -2.05 1.66 7.15
N THR A 382 -2.00 0.50 6.49
CA THR A 382 -1.91 0.41 5.02
C THR A 382 -3.18 0.95 4.36
N GLY A 383 -4.35 0.69 4.94
CA GLY A 383 -5.62 1.28 4.52
C GLY A 383 -5.66 2.80 4.63
N ILE A 384 -5.15 3.38 5.73
CA ILE A 384 -5.03 4.83 5.89
C ILE A 384 -4.05 5.41 4.85
N LEU A 385 -2.82 4.88 4.77
CA LEU A 385 -1.80 5.32 3.81
C LEU A 385 -2.36 5.34 2.39
N ARG A 386 -2.90 4.20 1.93
CA ARG A 386 -3.38 4.09 0.54
C ARG A 386 -4.66 4.90 0.30
N GLY A 387 -5.49 5.06 1.33
CA GLY A 387 -6.66 5.91 1.29
C GLY A 387 -6.31 7.39 1.06
N GLN A 388 -5.34 7.92 1.81
CA GLN A 388 -4.87 9.30 1.67
C GLN A 388 -4.18 9.54 0.32
N GLU A 389 -3.35 8.61 -0.13
CA GLU A 389 -2.78 8.63 -1.49
C GLU A 389 -3.87 8.67 -2.58
N SER A 390 -4.99 7.98 -2.38
CA SER A 390 -6.11 7.96 -3.34
C SER A 390 -6.87 9.29 -3.37
N PHE A 391 -7.10 9.92 -2.20
CA PHE A 391 -7.66 11.26 -2.14
C PHE A 391 -6.74 12.31 -2.79
N ALA A 392 -5.43 12.20 -2.59
CA ALA A 392 -4.44 13.06 -3.25
C ALA A 392 -4.46 12.91 -4.78
N GLN A 393 -4.61 11.68 -5.30
CA GLN A 393 -4.82 11.42 -6.74
C GLN A 393 -6.11 12.08 -7.23
N ALA A 394 -7.24 11.87 -6.54
CA ALA A 394 -8.53 12.44 -6.94
C ALA A 394 -8.51 13.98 -7.00
N VAL A 395 -7.93 14.64 -5.98
CA VAL A 395 -7.76 16.10 -5.96
C VAL A 395 -6.82 16.56 -7.07
N SER A 396 -5.69 15.88 -7.28
CA SER A 396 -4.72 16.26 -8.31
C SER A 396 -5.28 16.09 -9.73
N PHE A 397 -6.01 15.00 -10.02
CA PHE A 397 -6.76 14.87 -11.27
C PHE A 397 -7.76 16.00 -11.44
N GLY A 398 -8.49 16.36 -10.38
CA GLY A 398 -9.40 17.51 -10.36
C GLY A 398 -8.71 18.83 -10.74
N ILE A 399 -7.57 19.15 -10.12
CA ILE A 399 -6.76 20.35 -10.46
C ILE A 399 -6.31 20.31 -11.92
N ASN A 400 -5.88 19.15 -12.43
CA ASN A 400 -5.40 18.97 -13.79
C ASN A 400 -6.52 18.94 -14.87
N THR A 401 -7.80 19.12 -14.50
CA THR A 401 -8.90 19.32 -15.47
C THR A 401 -8.92 20.71 -16.10
N ARG A 402 -8.30 21.71 -15.44
CA ARG A 402 -8.14 23.05 -16.00
C ARG A 402 -6.84 23.14 -16.78
N ASP A 403 -6.90 23.79 -17.94
CA ASP A 403 -5.70 24.15 -18.70
C ASP A 403 -4.94 25.26 -17.96
N TRP A 404 -3.91 24.86 -17.21
CA TRP A 404 -3.02 25.76 -16.50
C TRP A 404 -1.86 26.13 -17.39
N TYR A 405 -1.58 27.43 -17.52
CA TYR A 405 -0.44 27.92 -18.29
C TYR A 405 0.86 27.17 -17.95
N ARG A 406 1.37 26.42 -18.94
CA ARG A 406 2.57 25.56 -18.85
C ARG A 406 2.55 24.53 -17.69
N GLY A 407 1.37 24.14 -17.20
CA GLY A 407 1.24 23.23 -16.05
C GLY A 407 1.79 23.77 -14.73
N ARG A 408 2.12 25.07 -14.63
CA ARG A 408 2.87 25.62 -13.49
C ARG A 408 2.16 25.46 -12.15
N VAL A 409 0.82 25.58 -12.12
CA VAL A 409 0.04 25.49 -10.87
C VAL A 409 0.10 24.09 -10.24
N PRO A 410 -0.25 22.98 -10.93
CA PRO A 410 -0.13 21.65 -10.32
C PRO A 410 1.32 21.28 -9.97
N MET A 411 2.31 21.70 -10.77
CA MET A 411 3.73 21.55 -10.41
C MET A 411 4.11 22.32 -9.13
N ALA A 412 3.67 23.57 -8.99
CA ALA A 412 3.94 24.41 -7.82
C ALA A 412 3.29 23.85 -6.56
N VAL A 413 2.01 23.48 -6.62
CA VAL A 413 1.29 22.88 -5.48
C VAL A 413 2.00 21.61 -5.00
N ASN A 414 2.43 20.74 -5.92
CA ASN A 414 3.13 19.52 -5.54
C ASN A 414 4.55 19.78 -5.00
N THR A 415 5.30 20.72 -5.61
CA THR A 415 6.63 21.13 -5.10
C THR A 415 6.53 21.68 -3.68
N ILE A 416 5.54 22.53 -3.42
CA ILE A 416 5.26 23.09 -2.09
C ILE A 416 4.90 21.97 -1.11
N LEU A 417 4.02 21.04 -1.50
CA LEU A 417 3.61 19.92 -0.67
C LEU A 417 4.78 18.99 -0.30
N LEU A 418 5.66 18.69 -1.27
CA LEU A 418 6.90 17.92 -1.08
C LEU A 418 7.89 18.58 -0.12
N VAL A 419 7.95 19.92 -0.07
CA VAL A 419 8.79 20.65 0.88
C VAL A 419 8.14 20.71 2.27
N ILE A 420 6.84 21.03 2.35
CA ILE A 420 6.12 21.16 3.64
C ILE A 420 5.97 19.80 4.34
N CYS A 421 5.96 18.67 3.63
CA CYS A 421 5.93 17.35 4.28
C CYS A 421 7.27 16.93 4.92
N LEU A 422 8.40 17.59 4.61
CA LEU A 422 9.72 17.18 5.13
C LEU A 422 9.82 17.27 6.66
N PRO A 423 9.46 18.39 7.33
CA PRO A 423 9.62 18.49 8.78
C PRO A 423 8.72 17.51 9.54
N THR A 424 7.47 17.33 9.09
CA THR A 424 6.53 16.41 9.75
C THR A 424 6.96 14.95 9.59
N THR A 425 7.41 14.57 8.39
CA THR A 425 7.93 13.22 8.12
C THR A 425 9.22 12.96 8.88
N TYR A 426 10.12 13.95 8.97
CA TYR A 426 11.35 13.83 9.75
C TYR A 426 11.06 13.71 11.25
N LEU A 427 10.08 14.45 11.80
CA LEU A 427 9.65 14.29 13.19
C LEU A 427 9.07 12.88 13.44
N ALA A 428 8.17 12.40 12.57
CA ALA A 428 7.65 11.03 12.64
C ALA A 428 8.78 9.98 12.60
N LEU A 429 9.75 10.14 11.70
CA LEU A 429 10.91 9.28 11.60
C LEU A 429 11.82 9.34 12.83
N ARG A 430 12.06 10.53 13.39
CA ARG A 430 12.90 10.74 14.57
C ARG A 430 12.28 10.10 15.81
N GLU A 431 10.99 10.32 16.04
CA GLU A 431 10.22 9.78 17.17
C GLU A 431 9.99 8.26 17.08
N HIS A 432 9.97 7.69 15.87
CA HIS A 432 9.64 6.28 15.65
C HIS A 432 10.70 5.29 16.18
N VAL A 433 10.29 4.37 17.04
CA VAL A 433 11.08 3.19 17.43
C VAL A 433 10.57 1.98 16.64
N PRO A 434 11.37 1.35 15.76
CA PRO A 434 10.94 0.19 15.01
C PRO A 434 10.59 -0.99 15.92
N VAL A 435 9.45 -1.63 15.66
CA VAL A 435 9.08 -2.90 16.30
C VAL A 435 9.92 -4.02 15.67
N GLU A 436 11.04 -4.36 16.31
CA GLU A 436 11.86 -5.51 15.97
C GLU A 436 11.36 -6.76 16.72
N THR A 437 11.07 -7.84 15.99
CA THR A 437 10.73 -9.13 16.63
C THR A 437 12.01 -9.72 17.25
N PRO A 438 12.00 -10.13 18.54
CA PRO A 438 13.16 -10.76 19.17
C PRO A 438 13.64 -11.98 18.38
N LYS A 439 14.97 -12.20 18.38
CA LYS A 439 15.58 -13.35 17.68
C LYS A 439 15.48 -14.66 18.47
N ASP A 440 15.12 -14.60 19.74
CA ASP A 440 15.06 -15.76 20.63
C ASP A 440 13.79 -16.59 20.41
N TYR A 441 13.85 -17.41 19.35
CA TYR A 441 12.96 -18.56 19.19
C TYR A 441 13.40 -19.68 20.15
N GLY A 442 13.09 -19.52 21.44
CA GLY A 442 13.45 -20.51 22.46
C GLY A 442 12.97 -20.23 23.90
N SER A 443 12.76 -18.97 24.28
CA SER A 443 12.26 -18.60 25.61
C SER A 443 10.79 -18.16 25.56
N GLU A 444 9.98 -18.61 26.53
CA GLU A 444 8.59 -18.19 26.68
C GLU A 444 8.44 -16.66 26.72
N PRO A 445 7.30 -16.09 26.27
CA PRO A 445 6.97 -14.72 26.61
C PRO A 445 6.90 -14.61 28.13
N ALA A 446 7.78 -13.81 28.73
CA ALA A 446 7.78 -13.56 30.17
C ALA A 446 6.36 -13.21 30.63
N LYS A 447 5.80 -14.03 31.53
CA LYS A 447 4.52 -13.73 32.17
C LYS A 447 4.62 -12.33 32.78
N PRO A 448 3.58 -11.47 32.68
CA PRO A 448 3.57 -10.22 33.43
C PRO A 448 3.76 -10.56 34.91
N SER A 449 4.79 -9.97 35.52
CA SER A 449 5.12 -10.21 36.92
C SER A 449 3.95 -9.78 37.81
N GLU A 450 3.28 -10.76 38.42
CA GLU A 450 2.40 -10.47 39.55
C GLU A 450 3.23 -9.82 40.67
N PRO A 451 2.71 -8.79 41.35
CA PRO A 451 3.42 -8.17 42.47
C PRO A 451 3.60 -9.21 43.58
N GLY A 452 4.85 -9.49 43.93
CA GLY A 452 5.20 -10.53 44.89
C GLY A 452 4.61 -10.26 46.28
N LEU A 453 3.90 -11.26 46.82
CA LEU A 453 3.55 -11.34 48.23
C LEU A 453 4.76 -11.83 49.04
N GLU A 454 5.12 -11.11 50.10
CA GLU A 454 6.10 -11.57 51.08
C GLU A 454 5.52 -12.72 51.93
N PRO A 455 6.35 -13.69 52.37
CA PRO A 455 5.85 -14.86 53.11
C PRO A 455 5.66 -14.57 54.60
N GLY A 456 4.46 -14.82 55.13
CA GLY A 456 4.19 -14.67 56.57
C GLY A 456 2.83 -15.19 57.05
N TYR A 457 2.84 -16.41 57.60
CA TYR A 457 1.81 -17.04 58.45
C TYR A 457 0.48 -17.50 57.82
N GLU A 458 0.24 -18.81 57.96
CA GLU A 458 -1.08 -19.44 57.88
C GLU A 458 -1.96 -19.02 59.07
N THR A 459 -3.25 -18.77 58.84
CA THR A 459 -4.32 -19.20 59.77
C THR A 459 -5.59 -19.54 58.97
N THR A 460 -6.30 -20.56 59.44
CA THR A 460 -7.48 -21.16 58.78
C THR A 460 -8.80 -20.47 59.14
N HIS A 461 -9.75 -20.49 58.18
CA HIS A 461 -11.21 -20.39 58.32
C HIS A 461 -11.83 -20.02 59.69
N SER A 462 -12.69 -18.99 59.70
CA SER A 462 -14.16 -19.20 59.64
C SER A 462 -14.93 -17.88 59.47
N ASP A 463 -16.22 -17.99 59.18
CA ASP A 463 -17.16 -16.87 59.09
C ASP A 463 -17.46 -16.18 60.44
N ASP A 464 -18.13 -15.04 60.27
CA ASP A 464 -19.17 -14.46 61.12
C ASP A 464 -18.87 -13.32 62.11
N LYS A 465 -19.88 -12.46 62.25
CA LYS A 465 -19.88 -11.21 63.03
C LYS A 465 -20.18 -11.48 64.50
N GLN A 466 -19.38 -10.93 65.43
CA GLN A 466 -19.85 -10.27 66.67
C GLN A 466 -18.67 -9.54 67.35
N VAL A 467 -18.72 -8.21 67.53
CA VAL A 467 -19.30 -7.47 68.67
C VAL A 467 -18.44 -7.52 69.95
N LEU A 468 -18.04 -6.33 70.41
CA LEU A 468 -17.34 -6.10 71.69
C LEU A 468 -18.07 -6.71 72.90
N LYS A 469 -17.28 -7.19 73.88
CA LYS A 469 -17.42 -6.78 75.29
C LYS A 469 -16.20 -7.18 76.14
N LEU A 470 -15.76 -6.26 77.01
CA LEU A 470 -14.81 -6.54 78.10
C LEU A 470 -15.51 -7.22 79.29
N ALA A 471 -14.77 -8.01 80.07
CA ALA A 471 -14.86 -8.03 81.54
C ALA A 471 -13.66 -8.77 82.19
N VAL A 472 -13.01 -8.09 83.16
CA VAL A 472 -12.49 -8.61 84.47
C VAL A 472 -11.62 -9.89 84.50
N GLY A 473 -10.47 -9.99 85.18
CA GLY A 473 -9.72 -9.04 86.03
C GLY A 473 -8.98 -9.76 87.18
N GLN A 474 -7.78 -9.28 87.59
CA GLN A 474 -7.05 -9.58 88.84
C GLN A 474 -5.77 -8.68 88.88
N THR A 475 -5.75 -7.61 89.67
CA THR A 475 -5.03 -7.45 90.97
C THR A 475 -3.48 -7.42 90.85
N VAL A 476 -2.82 -6.25 90.99
CA VAL A 476 -2.16 -5.71 92.25
C VAL A 476 -0.77 -6.37 92.45
N GLU A 477 0.37 -5.73 92.78
CA GLU A 477 0.85 -4.36 93.12
C GLU A 477 2.40 -4.32 92.90
N ALA A 478 3.23 -3.26 93.02
CA ALA A 478 3.13 -1.80 93.27
C ALA A 478 4.45 -1.11 92.78
N GLY A 479 4.61 0.21 92.99
CA GLY A 479 5.92 0.78 93.42
C GLY A 479 6.68 1.76 92.51
N MET A 480 6.42 3.07 92.74
CA MET A 480 7.21 4.27 92.37
C MET A 480 7.40 4.63 90.89
#